data_AF-A0A9P5XPK8-F1
#
_entry.id   AF-A0A9P5XPK8-F1
#
_cell.length_a   1.000
_cell.length_b   1.000
_cell.length_c   1.000
_cell.angle_alpha   90.00
_cell.angle_beta   90.00
_cell.angle_gamma   90.00
#
_symmetry.space_group_name_H-M   'P 1'
#
loop_
_entity.id
_entity.type
_entity.pdbx_description
1 polymer ?
#
loop_
_entity_poly.entity_id
_entity_poly.type
_entity_poly.pdbx_seq_one_letter_code
_entity_poly.pdbx_strand_id
1 'polypeptide(L)'
;MDASAPPSYRRYSTRPGLASVSNDLPPYTRRHTLNQPGQVAPREPTEHIYQINDGKILLKINSSAKSSKSLPTFFEKENITGQLEVVAERGDSIHSIFIAITGRVITGSSTNDCFVFLNHVLPIWSKSPEAPRLPSSSEGTTGAKLLGQCVWPLSITLPRTVGVPTGSGESRACRLPETFLERHTQVSVQYDITLTISRGKLRSDSQIKTAFGYVPSTRPGPPSLLRQLAYQQGCPLPNHLTDPEGWKILRPVLCRGAMSKSRRVDARCTLGIAQPLCFTRGTVIPLCLTIEGADAAALDVLSKPSSIVVSLRRRVRFYNKVSYGRSDVAWNETVEDIGTASWWPSQTMQSATYARQLEGEIRLPKDMRPSSDMGHFSIAYSVALNPFKAAGFQTDSDTTLVCEPVEIATMHARGPRATPYSPPAYDPITVGRRHDDARFQASVHGQIMVA
;
A
#
# COMPACT_ATOMS: atom_id res chain seq x y z
N MET A 1 4.48 -54.89 29.20
CA MET A 1 4.20 -54.00 28.05
C MET A 1 5.50 -53.32 27.73
N ASP A 2 6.33 -54.00 26.94
CA ASP A 2 7.72 -53.62 26.69
C ASP A 2 7.81 -52.63 25.55
N ALA A 3 8.40 -51.47 25.83
CA ALA A 3 8.72 -50.46 24.85
C ALA A 3 10.00 -50.86 24.12
N SER A 4 9.88 -51.09 22.81
CA SER A 4 10.99 -51.41 21.90
C SER A 4 12.02 -50.28 21.85
N ALA A 5 13.28 -50.61 22.14
CA ALA A 5 14.43 -49.75 21.91
C ALA A 5 14.69 -49.54 20.39
N PRO A 6 15.22 -48.38 19.96
CA PRO A 6 15.53 -48.13 18.56
C PRO A 6 16.79 -48.89 18.09
N PRO A 7 16.92 -49.19 16.79
CA PRO A 7 17.97 -50.05 16.29
C PRO A 7 19.36 -49.38 16.31
N SER A 8 20.35 -50.14 16.77
CA SER A 8 21.78 -49.81 16.73
C SER A 8 22.34 -50.05 15.33
N TYR A 9 22.82 -49.01 14.65
CA TYR A 9 23.59 -49.18 13.42
C TYR A 9 25.06 -49.49 13.75
N ARG A 10 25.46 -50.75 13.49
CA ARG A 10 26.85 -51.21 13.46
C ARG A 10 27.59 -50.56 12.30
N ARG A 11 28.73 -49.93 12.59
CA ARG A 11 29.79 -49.59 11.62
C ARG A 11 30.61 -50.85 11.32
N TYR A 12 30.78 -51.15 10.04
CA TYR A 12 31.96 -51.87 9.51
C TYR A 12 32.44 -51.18 8.22
N SER A 13 33.59 -50.49 8.33
CA SER A 13 34.83 -50.64 7.52
C SER A 13 34.70 -51.41 6.19
N THR A 14 35.31 -51.10 5.03
CA THR A 14 36.66 -50.56 4.75
C THR A 14 36.78 -50.35 3.23
N ARG A 15 37.26 -49.19 2.76
CA ARG A 15 38.00 -49.08 1.49
C ARG A 15 38.92 -47.85 1.55
N PRO A 16 40.24 -47.99 1.32
CA PRO A 16 41.14 -46.85 1.29
C PRO A 16 41.04 -46.19 -0.08
N GLY A 17 40.16 -45.19 -0.21
CA GLY A 17 40.22 -44.22 -1.29
C GLY A 17 41.04 -43.03 -0.82
N LEU A 18 42.07 -42.64 -1.58
CA LEU A 18 42.86 -41.45 -1.30
C LEU A 18 41.93 -40.25 -1.06
N ALA A 19 42.02 -39.67 0.14
CA ALA A 19 41.37 -38.41 0.45
C ALA A 19 42.08 -37.29 -0.33
N SER A 20 41.38 -36.71 -1.30
CA SER A 20 41.73 -35.39 -1.82
C SER A 20 41.44 -34.38 -0.72
N VAL A 21 42.48 -33.70 -0.25
CA VAL A 21 42.37 -32.57 0.66
C VAL A 21 41.83 -31.39 -0.14
N SER A 22 40.51 -31.32 -0.30
CA SER A 22 39.82 -30.11 -0.76
C SER A 22 38.80 -29.74 0.31
N ASN A 23 39.07 -28.62 0.97
CA ASN A 23 38.24 -28.02 2.00
C ASN A 23 37.09 -27.19 1.42
N ASP A 24 36.74 -27.39 0.15
CA ASP A 24 35.71 -26.64 -0.51
C ASP A 24 34.39 -27.40 -0.42
N LEU A 25 33.60 -27.06 0.62
CA LEU A 25 32.16 -27.26 0.55
C LEU A 25 31.67 -26.60 -0.75
N PRO A 26 30.83 -27.28 -1.57
CA PRO A 26 30.32 -26.68 -2.78
C PRO A 26 29.64 -25.36 -2.39
N PRO A 27 29.97 -24.25 -3.07
CA PRO A 27 29.36 -22.97 -2.75
C PRO A 27 27.86 -23.17 -2.91
N TYR A 28 27.11 -23.00 -1.81
CA TYR A 28 25.67 -22.82 -1.89
C TYR A 28 25.48 -21.62 -2.79
N THR A 29 25.23 -21.89 -4.06
CA THR A 29 24.92 -20.87 -5.02
C THR A 29 23.59 -20.37 -4.54
N ARG A 30 23.58 -19.22 -3.85
CA ARG A 30 22.37 -18.40 -3.76
C ARG A 30 21.84 -18.41 -5.18
N ARG A 31 20.65 -18.96 -5.39
CA ARG A 31 19.83 -18.56 -6.53
C ARG A 31 19.61 -17.06 -6.35
N HIS A 32 20.59 -16.29 -6.79
CA HIS A 32 20.38 -14.98 -7.35
C HIS A 32 19.44 -15.25 -8.52
N THR A 33 18.14 -15.23 -8.24
CA THR A 33 17.20 -14.70 -9.21
C THR A 33 17.63 -13.26 -9.40
N LEU A 34 18.63 -13.09 -10.29
CA LEU A 34 19.00 -11.82 -10.85
C LEU A 34 17.68 -11.12 -11.19
N ASN A 35 17.48 -9.98 -10.53
CA ASN A 35 16.63 -8.91 -10.99
C ASN A 35 17.17 -8.43 -12.35
N GLN A 36 17.18 -9.29 -13.36
CA GLN A 36 17.07 -8.79 -14.72
C GLN A 36 15.70 -8.12 -14.78
N PRO A 37 15.61 -6.89 -15.29
CA PRO A 37 14.36 -6.41 -15.83
C PRO A 37 14.09 -7.28 -17.06
N GLY A 38 13.59 -8.50 -16.84
CA GLY A 38 12.77 -9.12 -17.85
C GLY A 38 11.74 -8.07 -18.18
N GLN A 39 11.71 -7.60 -19.42
CA GLN A 39 10.58 -6.89 -19.95
C GLN A 39 9.40 -7.81 -19.67
N VAL A 40 8.71 -7.60 -18.55
CA VAL A 40 7.44 -8.25 -18.27
C VAL A 40 6.60 -7.74 -19.41
N ALA A 41 6.35 -8.61 -20.41
CA ALA A 41 5.50 -8.29 -21.53
C ALA A 41 4.25 -7.60 -20.94
N PRO A 42 3.81 -6.46 -21.51
CA PRO A 42 2.65 -5.76 -21.01
C PRO A 42 1.55 -6.80 -20.83
N ARG A 43 1.09 -6.97 -19.58
CA ARG A 43 0.06 -7.97 -19.29
C ARG A 43 -1.15 -7.59 -20.15
N GLU A 44 -1.65 -8.54 -20.91
CA GLU A 44 -2.86 -8.30 -21.70
C GLU A 44 -3.99 -7.83 -20.77
N PRO A 45 -4.69 -6.73 -21.13
CA PRO A 45 -5.80 -6.24 -20.33
C PRO A 45 -6.85 -7.33 -20.14
N THR A 46 -7.35 -7.47 -18.92
CA THR A 46 -8.44 -8.39 -18.59
C THR A 46 -9.78 -7.74 -18.91
N GLU A 47 -10.57 -8.39 -19.76
CA GLU A 47 -11.93 -7.95 -20.07
C GLU A 47 -12.92 -8.39 -18.98
N HIS A 48 -13.79 -7.46 -18.58
CA HIS A 48 -14.93 -7.70 -17.71
C HIS A 48 -16.21 -7.34 -18.45
N ILE A 49 -17.18 -8.25 -18.41
CA ILE A 49 -18.45 -8.13 -19.14
C ILE A 49 -19.59 -8.04 -18.15
N TYR A 50 -20.41 -7.00 -18.29
CA TYR A 50 -21.62 -6.80 -17.49
C TYR A 50 -22.82 -6.66 -18.43
N GLN A 51 -23.92 -7.32 -18.13
CA GLN A 51 -25.09 -7.34 -18.98
C GLN A 51 -26.40 -7.22 -18.20
N ILE A 52 -27.39 -6.58 -18.82
CA ILE A 52 -28.78 -6.52 -18.34
C ILE A 52 -29.75 -6.65 -19.53
N ASN A 53 -31.04 -6.78 -19.24
CA ASN A 53 -32.11 -6.91 -20.23
C ASN A 53 -31.84 -8.03 -21.24
N ASP A 54 -31.48 -9.22 -20.72
CA ASP A 54 -31.23 -10.43 -21.51
C ASP A 54 -30.16 -10.22 -22.60
N GLY A 55 -29.08 -9.52 -22.26
CA GLY A 55 -27.96 -9.26 -23.17
C GLY A 55 -28.17 -8.08 -24.13
N LYS A 56 -29.33 -7.41 -24.10
CA LYS A 56 -29.58 -6.21 -24.92
C LYS A 56 -28.68 -5.03 -24.57
N ILE A 57 -28.16 -4.98 -23.35
CA ILE A 57 -27.21 -3.95 -22.90
C ILE A 57 -25.99 -4.66 -22.36
N LEU A 58 -24.83 -4.36 -22.96
CA LEU A 58 -23.55 -4.98 -22.65
C LEU A 58 -22.50 -3.90 -22.40
N LEU A 59 -21.93 -3.90 -21.20
CA LEU A 59 -20.80 -3.06 -20.83
C LEU A 59 -19.55 -3.94 -20.70
N LYS A 60 -18.59 -3.71 -21.58
CA LYS A 60 -17.25 -4.30 -21.53
C LYS A 60 -16.27 -3.27 -21.00
N ILE A 61 -15.43 -3.65 -20.04
CA ILE A 61 -14.32 -2.82 -19.55
C ILE A 61 -13.04 -3.64 -19.49
N ASN A 62 -11.92 -3.03 -19.83
CA ASN A 62 -10.60 -3.65 -19.87
C ASN A 62 -9.78 -3.13 -18.69
N SER A 63 -9.28 -4.01 -17.84
CA SER A 63 -8.57 -3.62 -16.61
C SER A 63 -7.25 -4.39 -16.41
N SER A 64 -6.46 -3.96 -15.44
CA SER A 64 -5.20 -4.60 -15.03
C SER A 64 -5.39 -5.72 -14.01
N ALA A 65 -6.62 -6.23 -13.84
CA ALA A 65 -6.94 -7.32 -12.92
C ALA A 65 -6.25 -8.64 -13.30
N LYS A 66 -6.20 -9.60 -12.36
CA LYS A 66 -5.57 -10.90 -12.61
C LYS A 66 -6.44 -11.85 -13.44
N SER A 67 -7.76 -11.69 -13.37
CA SER A 67 -8.74 -12.51 -14.06
C SER A 67 -10.08 -11.76 -14.15
N SER A 68 -10.96 -12.17 -15.06
CA SER A 68 -12.29 -11.57 -15.22
C SER A 68 -13.18 -11.73 -13.97
N LYS A 69 -12.86 -12.70 -13.10
CA LYS A 69 -13.53 -12.95 -11.81
C LYS A 69 -13.00 -12.05 -10.68
N SER A 70 -11.87 -11.38 -10.89
CA SER A 70 -11.30 -10.46 -9.91
C SER A 70 -11.93 -9.08 -10.05
N LEU A 71 -11.86 -8.26 -8.98
CA LEU A 71 -12.27 -6.86 -9.06
C LEU A 71 -11.48 -6.14 -10.17
N PRO A 72 -12.14 -5.47 -11.14
CA PRO A 72 -11.46 -4.66 -12.13
C PRO A 72 -10.53 -3.67 -11.44
N THR A 73 -9.29 -3.53 -11.89
CA THR A 73 -8.30 -2.67 -11.22
C THR A 73 -7.65 -1.73 -12.22
N PHE A 74 -7.60 -0.44 -11.88
CA PHE A 74 -7.04 0.63 -12.69
C PHE A 74 -5.98 1.39 -11.92
N PHE A 75 -4.86 1.67 -12.57
CA PHE A 75 -3.81 2.50 -12.01
C PHE A 75 -4.00 3.97 -12.41
N GLU A 76 -3.59 4.91 -11.57
CA GLU A 76 -3.59 6.32 -11.95
C GLU A 76 -2.84 6.50 -13.28
N LYS A 77 -3.42 7.32 -14.18
CA LYS A 77 -3.00 7.59 -15.56
C LYS A 77 -3.46 6.58 -16.60
N GLU A 78 -3.97 5.42 -16.18
CA GLU A 78 -4.68 4.53 -17.10
C GLU A 78 -6.08 5.09 -17.37
N ASN A 79 -6.51 4.98 -18.63
CA ASN A 79 -7.89 5.23 -18.97
C ASN A 79 -8.70 3.95 -18.70
N ILE A 80 -9.93 4.12 -18.24
CA ILE A 80 -10.89 3.02 -18.25
C ILE A 80 -11.34 2.86 -19.70
N THR A 81 -10.83 1.84 -20.38
CA THR A 81 -11.17 1.52 -21.77
C THR A 81 -12.19 0.40 -21.85
N GLY A 82 -12.92 0.34 -22.95
CA GLY A 82 -13.91 -0.71 -23.16
C GLY A 82 -14.91 -0.37 -24.26
N GLN A 83 -16.10 -0.95 -24.15
CA GLN A 83 -17.14 -0.84 -25.16
C GLN A 83 -18.52 -0.92 -24.50
N LEU A 84 -19.43 -0.06 -24.94
CA LEU A 84 -20.85 -0.18 -24.65
C LEU A 84 -21.57 -0.66 -25.92
N GLU A 85 -22.34 -1.73 -25.78
CA GLU A 85 -23.24 -2.21 -26.82
C GLU A 85 -24.68 -2.14 -26.31
N VAL A 86 -25.56 -1.55 -27.11
CA VAL A 86 -27.00 -1.45 -26.82
C VAL A 86 -27.78 -1.87 -28.05
N VAL A 87 -28.61 -2.89 -27.89
CA VAL A 87 -29.60 -3.31 -28.89
C VAL A 87 -30.90 -2.58 -28.59
N ALA A 88 -31.19 -1.53 -29.38
CA ALA A 88 -32.38 -0.72 -29.25
C ALA A 88 -33.48 -1.20 -30.22
N GLU A 89 -34.68 -1.46 -29.71
CA GLU A 89 -35.81 -1.89 -30.52
C GLU A 89 -36.72 -0.71 -30.89
N ARG A 90 -37.52 -0.89 -31.95
CA ARG A 90 -38.52 0.11 -32.33
C ARG A 90 -39.50 0.28 -31.17
N GLY A 91 -39.59 1.51 -30.64
CA GLY A 91 -40.44 1.84 -29.49
C GLY A 91 -39.70 1.93 -28.16
N ASP A 92 -38.38 1.69 -28.12
CA ASP A 92 -37.57 1.99 -26.94
C ASP A 92 -37.51 3.50 -26.69
N SER A 93 -38.04 3.92 -25.54
CA SER A 93 -38.10 5.32 -25.11
C SER A 93 -36.82 5.79 -24.41
N ILE A 94 -35.65 5.46 -24.96
CA ILE A 94 -34.35 5.87 -24.40
C ILE A 94 -34.17 7.38 -24.62
N HIS A 95 -33.92 8.11 -23.53
CA HIS A 95 -33.73 9.56 -23.53
C HIS A 95 -32.25 9.93 -23.42
N SER A 96 -31.48 9.23 -22.59
CA SER A 96 -30.04 9.43 -22.47
C SER A 96 -29.33 8.18 -21.99
N ILE A 97 -28.04 8.12 -22.30
CA ILE A 97 -27.11 7.09 -21.86
C ILE A 97 -25.88 7.82 -21.33
N PHE A 98 -25.47 7.52 -20.10
CA PHE A 98 -24.26 8.08 -19.51
C PHE A 98 -23.61 7.10 -18.54
N ILE A 99 -22.32 7.27 -18.32
CA ILE A 99 -21.55 6.59 -17.28
C ILE A 99 -21.19 7.58 -16.19
N ALA A 100 -21.43 7.24 -14.94
CA ALA A 100 -20.94 7.96 -13.78
C ALA A 100 -19.85 7.14 -13.08
N ILE A 101 -18.72 7.79 -12.80
CA ILE A 101 -17.66 7.28 -11.93
C ILE A 101 -17.79 7.97 -10.58
N THR A 102 -17.99 7.19 -9.53
CA THR A 102 -18.15 7.70 -8.17
C THR A 102 -17.05 7.16 -7.27
N GLY A 103 -16.40 8.04 -6.49
CA GLY A 103 -15.45 7.68 -5.45
C GLY A 103 -15.94 8.19 -4.09
N ARG A 104 -15.94 7.31 -3.09
CA ARG A 104 -16.51 7.59 -1.77
C ARG A 104 -15.69 7.03 -0.62
N VAL A 105 -15.68 7.76 0.49
CA VAL A 105 -15.26 7.28 1.81
C VAL A 105 -16.53 6.85 2.55
N ILE A 106 -16.60 5.58 2.97
CA ILE A 106 -17.72 5.03 3.74
C ILE A 106 -17.24 4.77 5.16
N THR A 107 -17.97 5.28 6.15
CA THR A 107 -17.60 5.23 7.58
C THR A 107 -18.65 4.56 8.48
N GLY A 108 -19.75 4.09 7.87
CA GLY A 108 -20.87 3.47 8.56
C GLY A 108 -21.88 2.88 7.57
N SER A 109 -23.01 2.38 8.08
CA SER A 109 -24.03 1.70 7.29
C SER A 109 -25.14 2.62 6.79
N SER A 110 -25.23 3.87 7.28
CA SER A 110 -26.23 4.82 6.83
C SER A 110 -25.80 5.52 5.54
N THR A 111 -26.76 5.99 4.75
CA THR A 111 -26.48 6.79 3.54
C THR A 111 -25.76 8.11 3.86
N ASN A 112 -25.90 8.59 5.11
CA ASN A 112 -25.27 9.81 5.60
C ASN A 112 -23.84 9.58 6.10
N ASP A 113 -23.39 8.31 6.18
CA ASP A 113 -22.05 7.91 6.66
C ASP A 113 -21.06 7.78 5.49
N CYS A 114 -21.39 8.43 4.37
CA CYS A 114 -20.66 8.37 3.12
C CYS A 114 -20.27 9.78 2.67
N PHE A 115 -18.99 9.98 2.40
CA PHE A 115 -18.46 11.21 1.79
C PHE A 115 -18.05 10.93 0.35
N VAL A 116 -18.79 11.49 -0.61
CA VAL A 116 -18.49 11.37 -2.05
C VAL A 116 -17.48 12.45 -2.43
N PHE A 117 -16.26 12.03 -2.76
CA PHE A 117 -15.18 12.95 -3.17
C PHE A 117 -15.00 13.02 -4.69
N LEU A 118 -15.50 12.04 -5.43
CA LEU A 118 -15.43 11.99 -6.89
C LEU A 118 -16.81 11.71 -7.45
N ASN A 119 -17.25 12.55 -8.38
CA ASN A 119 -18.40 12.31 -9.24
C ASN A 119 -18.05 12.81 -10.65
N HIS A 120 -17.70 11.89 -11.55
CA HIS A 120 -17.34 12.20 -12.91
C HIS A 120 -18.34 11.55 -13.87
N VAL A 121 -19.03 12.37 -14.68
CA VAL A 121 -20.08 11.91 -15.58
C VAL A 121 -19.60 12.02 -17.03
N LEU A 122 -19.66 10.91 -17.75
CA LEU A 122 -19.40 10.81 -19.19
C LEU A 122 -20.73 10.62 -19.94
N PRO A 123 -21.26 11.66 -20.59
CA PRO A 123 -22.43 11.51 -21.45
C PRO A 123 -22.06 10.72 -22.71
N ILE A 124 -22.76 9.62 -22.98
CA ILE A 124 -22.52 8.76 -24.15
C ILE A 124 -23.45 9.17 -25.29
N TRP A 125 -24.75 9.24 -25.00
CA TRP A 125 -25.77 9.58 -25.98
C TRP A 125 -26.93 10.31 -25.32
N SER A 126 -27.59 11.19 -26.08
CA SER A 126 -28.81 11.86 -25.65
C SER A 126 -29.73 12.09 -26.84
N LYS A 127 -31.03 12.02 -26.59
CA LYS A 127 -32.08 12.37 -27.57
C LYS A 127 -32.03 13.86 -27.93
N SER A 128 -31.56 14.72 -27.01
CA SER A 128 -31.42 16.16 -27.27
C SER A 128 -30.26 16.43 -28.25
N PRO A 129 -30.47 17.17 -29.35
CA PRO A 129 -29.43 17.50 -30.32
C PRO A 129 -28.31 18.38 -29.76
N GLU A 130 -28.59 19.15 -28.71
CA GLU A 130 -27.64 20.09 -28.09
C GLU A 130 -26.74 19.45 -27.02
N ALA A 131 -27.06 18.22 -26.61
CA ALA A 131 -26.31 17.54 -25.56
C ALA A 131 -25.02 16.90 -26.12
N PRO A 132 -23.91 16.90 -25.37
CA PRO A 132 -22.67 16.22 -25.77
C PRO A 132 -22.89 14.72 -25.98
N ARG A 133 -22.24 14.16 -27.00
CA ARG A 133 -22.32 12.73 -27.35
C ARG A 133 -20.96 12.19 -27.73
N LEU A 134 -20.74 10.92 -27.46
CA LEU A 134 -19.61 10.20 -28.00
C LEU A 134 -19.90 9.74 -29.43
N PRO A 135 -18.89 9.75 -30.33
CA PRO A 135 -19.05 9.17 -31.65
C PRO A 135 -19.34 7.67 -31.51
N SER A 136 -20.36 7.21 -32.23
CA SER A 136 -20.67 5.79 -32.36
C SER A 136 -20.02 5.26 -33.64
N SER A 137 -19.54 4.02 -33.61
CA SER A 137 -19.05 3.32 -34.78
C SER A 137 -20.16 2.60 -35.57
N SER A 138 -21.42 2.73 -35.15
CA SER A 138 -22.56 1.99 -35.70
C SER A 138 -23.58 2.90 -36.40
N GLU A 139 -24.18 2.38 -37.47
CA GLU A 139 -25.28 3.05 -38.20
C GLU A 139 -26.57 3.15 -37.38
N GLY A 140 -26.68 2.40 -36.28
CA GLY A 140 -27.84 2.38 -35.38
C GLY A 140 -28.10 3.68 -34.61
N THR A 141 -27.16 4.63 -34.67
CA THR A 141 -27.29 5.96 -34.05
C THR A 141 -27.55 7.02 -35.12
N THR A 142 -28.79 7.51 -35.23
CA THR A 142 -29.15 8.58 -36.19
C THR A 142 -29.74 9.76 -35.44
N GLY A 143 -28.92 10.80 -35.21
CA GLY A 143 -29.36 12.01 -34.51
C GLY A 143 -30.05 11.67 -33.17
N ALA A 144 -31.35 11.96 -33.07
CA ALA A 144 -32.14 11.77 -31.84
C ALA A 144 -32.72 10.35 -31.65
N LYS A 145 -32.36 9.37 -32.48
CA LYS A 145 -32.91 8.00 -32.40
C LYS A 145 -31.80 6.94 -32.26
N LEU A 146 -32.11 5.90 -31.50
CA LEU A 146 -31.35 4.65 -31.40
C LEU A 146 -32.20 3.54 -32.00
N LEU A 147 -31.63 2.74 -32.91
CA LEU A 147 -32.31 1.60 -33.51
C LEU A 147 -31.30 0.53 -33.90
N GLY A 148 -31.61 -0.73 -33.59
CA GLY A 148 -30.72 -1.86 -33.86
C GLY A 148 -29.51 -1.86 -32.92
N GLN A 149 -28.40 -2.42 -33.39
CA GLN A 149 -27.17 -2.53 -32.61
C GLN A 149 -26.42 -1.20 -32.62
N CYS A 150 -26.30 -0.60 -31.44
CA CYS A 150 -25.57 0.65 -31.21
C CYS A 150 -24.31 0.36 -30.40
N VAL A 151 -23.16 0.86 -30.87
CA VAL A 151 -21.85 0.56 -30.28
C VAL A 151 -21.06 1.83 -30.04
N TRP A 152 -20.53 1.98 -28.82
CA TRP A 152 -19.66 3.10 -28.45
C TRP A 152 -18.35 2.58 -27.85
N PRO A 153 -17.19 2.94 -28.43
CA PRO A 153 -15.91 2.73 -27.75
C PRO A 153 -15.82 3.66 -26.53
N LEU A 154 -15.35 3.13 -25.41
CA LEU A 154 -15.20 3.87 -24.16
C LEU A 154 -13.73 4.14 -23.87
N SER A 155 -13.43 5.35 -23.42
CA SER A 155 -12.13 5.75 -22.88
C SER A 155 -12.36 6.86 -21.87
N ILE A 156 -12.33 6.51 -20.58
CA ILE A 156 -12.64 7.43 -19.48
C ILE A 156 -11.34 7.77 -18.75
N THR A 157 -10.96 9.04 -18.76
CA THR A 157 -9.79 9.55 -18.02
C THR A 157 -10.22 9.98 -16.63
N LEU A 158 -9.70 9.32 -15.59
CA LEU A 158 -9.98 9.73 -14.21
C LEU A 158 -9.17 10.99 -13.83
N PRO A 159 -9.77 11.95 -13.10
CA PRO A 159 -9.04 13.08 -12.58
C PRO A 159 -8.00 12.61 -11.55
N ARG A 160 -6.82 13.23 -11.53
CA ARG A 160 -5.76 12.89 -10.55
C ARG A 160 -6.07 13.44 -9.16
N THR A 161 -6.73 14.59 -9.15
CA THR A 161 -7.06 15.36 -7.96
C THR A 161 -8.50 15.82 -8.04
N VAL A 162 -9.16 15.93 -6.90
CA VAL A 162 -10.50 16.47 -6.75
C VAL A 162 -10.47 17.63 -5.75
N GLY A 163 -11.32 18.62 -5.97
CA GLY A 163 -11.51 19.71 -5.01
C GLY A 163 -12.38 19.22 -3.85
N VAL A 164 -11.81 19.21 -2.65
CA VAL A 164 -12.53 18.86 -1.42
C VAL A 164 -12.83 20.15 -0.65
N PRO A 165 -14.12 20.43 -0.34
CA PRO A 165 -14.48 21.60 0.46
C PRO A 165 -13.81 21.54 1.83
N THR A 166 -13.21 22.65 2.25
CA THR A 166 -12.67 22.84 3.59
C THR A 166 -13.63 23.69 4.43
N GLY A 167 -13.50 23.62 5.75
CA GLY A 167 -14.36 24.38 6.67
C GLY A 167 -14.28 25.91 6.51
N SER A 168 -13.24 26.44 5.84
CA SER A 168 -13.07 27.86 5.54
C SER A 168 -13.80 28.32 4.28
N GLY A 169 -14.51 27.43 3.58
CA GLY A 169 -15.17 27.73 2.30
C GLY A 169 -14.25 27.60 1.07
N GLU A 170 -12.95 27.38 1.27
CA GLU A 170 -12.01 27.09 0.19
C GLU A 170 -12.03 25.59 -0.20
N SER A 171 -11.63 25.25 -1.42
CA SER A 171 -11.47 23.85 -1.85
C SER A 171 -9.99 23.46 -1.86
N ARG A 172 -9.65 22.37 -1.17
CA ARG A 172 -8.31 21.77 -1.20
C ARG A 172 -8.23 20.73 -2.31
N ALA A 173 -7.22 20.81 -3.16
CA ALA A 173 -6.95 19.76 -4.15
C ALA A 173 -6.38 18.52 -3.45
N CYS A 174 -7.15 17.43 -3.42
CA CYS A 174 -6.76 16.16 -2.84
C CYS A 174 -6.56 15.11 -3.94
N ARG A 175 -5.48 14.33 -3.87
CA ARG A 175 -5.28 13.19 -4.78
C ARG A 175 -6.24 12.06 -4.46
N LEU A 176 -6.69 11.35 -5.49
CA LEU A 176 -7.54 10.19 -5.30
C LEU A 176 -6.85 9.12 -4.41
N PRO A 177 -7.48 8.67 -3.30
CA PRO A 177 -6.95 7.61 -2.44
C PRO A 177 -6.94 6.24 -3.12
N GLU A 178 -6.07 5.32 -2.67
CA GLU A 178 -6.20 3.92 -3.07
C GLU A 178 -7.53 3.33 -2.58
N THR A 179 -8.13 2.42 -3.35
CA THR A 179 -9.26 1.60 -2.84
C THR A 179 -8.84 0.93 -1.54
N PHE A 180 -9.64 1.14 -0.49
CA PHE A 180 -9.28 0.81 0.87
C PHE A 180 -10.39 -0.02 1.51
N LEU A 181 -10.07 -1.25 1.92
CA LEU A 181 -10.97 -2.13 2.67
C LEU A 181 -10.14 -3.05 3.55
N GLU A 182 -10.24 -2.89 4.86
CA GLU A 182 -9.49 -3.65 5.85
C GLU A 182 -10.40 -4.08 7.01
N ARG A 183 -10.15 -5.27 7.57
CA ARG A 183 -11.07 -5.89 8.56
C ARG A 183 -11.10 -5.16 9.92
N HIS A 184 -10.04 -4.42 10.25
CA HIS A 184 -9.84 -3.84 11.59
C HIS A 184 -10.11 -2.33 11.64
N THR A 185 -10.81 -1.80 10.64
CA THR A 185 -11.16 -0.37 10.57
C THR A 185 -12.58 -0.21 10.03
N GLN A 186 -13.29 0.79 10.52
CA GLN A 186 -14.67 1.06 10.15
C GLN A 186 -14.79 1.96 8.91
N VAL A 187 -13.66 2.35 8.32
CA VAL A 187 -13.62 3.17 7.11
C VAL A 187 -13.21 2.35 5.88
N SER A 188 -13.84 2.63 4.76
CA SER A 188 -13.45 2.10 3.45
C SER A 188 -13.46 3.20 2.40
N VAL A 189 -12.67 3.01 1.34
CA VAL A 189 -12.66 3.84 0.14
C VAL A 189 -13.10 2.95 -1.01
N GLN A 190 -14.21 3.32 -1.66
CA GLN A 190 -14.79 2.57 -2.77
C GLN A 190 -14.92 3.43 -4.01
N TYR A 191 -14.69 2.81 -5.16
CA TYR A 191 -14.98 3.38 -6.47
C TYR A 191 -15.98 2.52 -7.22
N ASP A 192 -16.96 3.16 -7.86
CA ASP A 192 -18.00 2.53 -8.65
C ASP A 192 -18.06 3.13 -10.07
N ILE A 193 -18.34 2.27 -11.06
CA ILE A 193 -18.80 2.64 -12.41
C ILE A 193 -20.30 2.35 -12.46
N THR A 194 -21.09 3.35 -12.83
CA THR A 194 -22.54 3.22 -13.00
C THR A 194 -22.92 3.65 -14.41
N LEU A 195 -23.32 2.69 -15.25
CA LEU A 195 -23.98 2.96 -16.53
C LEU A 195 -25.47 3.17 -16.25
N THR A 196 -26.03 4.28 -16.74
CA THR A 196 -27.45 4.58 -16.66
C THR A 196 -28.02 4.80 -18.05
N ILE A 197 -29.10 4.07 -18.36
CA ILE A 197 -29.95 4.30 -19.53
C ILE A 197 -31.25 4.91 -19.03
N SER A 198 -31.36 6.22 -19.21
CA SER A 198 -32.55 6.96 -18.82
C SER A 198 -33.66 6.77 -19.85
N ARG A 199 -34.86 6.47 -19.36
CA ARG A 199 -36.05 6.23 -20.18
C ARG A 199 -37.11 7.29 -19.90
N GLY A 200 -38.13 7.35 -20.77
CA GLY A 200 -39.22 8.31 -20.60
C GLY A 200 -40.05 8.02 -19.36
N LYS A 201 -40.88 8.98 -18.93
CA LYS A 201 -41.71 8.95 -17.71
C LYS A 201 -42.60 7.71 -17.49
N LEU A 202 -42.75 6.84 -18.51
CA LEU A 202 -43.56 5.62 -18.46
C LEU A 202 -42.73 4.33 -18.29
N ARG A 203 -41.40 4.41 -18.21
CA ARG A 203 -40.52 3.25 -18.01
C ARG A 203 -39.43 3.61 -17.01
N SER A 204 -39.10 2.66 -16.13
CA SER A 204 -37.99 2.80 -15.18
C SER A 204 -36.64 2.81 -15.92
N ASP A 205 -35.69 3.57 -15.38
CA ASP A 205 -34.32 3.59 -15.88
C ASP A 205 -33.66 2.22 -15.74
N SER A 206 -32.73 1.91 -16.64
CA SER A 206 -31.92 0.69 -16.56
C SER A 206 -30.50 1.05 -16.09
N GLN A 207 -29.95 0.29 -15.15
CA GLN A 207 -28.61 0.57 -14.61
C GLN A 207 -27.73 -0.68 -14.53
N ILE A 208 -26.46 -0.53 -14.88
CA ILE A 208 -25.38 -1.47 -14.53
C ILE A 208 -24.47 -0.75 -13.55
N LYS A 209 -24.28 -1.31 -12.36
CA LYS A 209 -23.36 -0.77 -11.35
C LYS A 209 -22.33 -1.82 -10.97
N THR A 210 -21.05 -1.45 -11.04
CA THR A 210 -19.94 -2.32 -10.63
C THR A 210 -18.87 -1.53 -9.89
N ALA A 211 -18.27 -2.16 -8.87
CA ALA A 211 -17.12 -1.61 -8.16
C ALA A 211 -15.82 -1.84 -8.94
N PHE A 212 -14.80 -1.03 -8.66
CA PHE A 212 -13.44 -1.24 -9.14
C PHE A 212 -12.37 -0.82 -8.12
N GLY A 213 -11.17 -1.38 -8.28
CA GLY A 213 -9.96 -1.01 -7.57
C GLY A 213 -9.25 0.15 -8.26
N TYR A 214 -8.90 1.18 -7.50
CA TYR A 214 -8.05 2.27 -7.96
C TYR A 214 -6.73 2.25 -7.18
N VAL A 215 -5.61 2.35 -7.90
CA VAL A 215 -4.27 2.43 -7.30
C VAL A 215 -3.58 3.73 -7.74
N PRO A 216 -3.29 4.66 -6.81
CA PRO A 216 -2.60 5.91 -7.16
C PRO A 216 -1.17 5.62 -7.64
N SER A 217 -0.60 6.52 -8.44
CA SER A 217 0.77 6.40 -8.96
C SER A 217 1.68 7.43 -8.28
N THR A 218 1.98 7.22 -6.99
CA THR A 218 2.89 8.06 -6.21
C THR A 218 4.32 7.54 -6.29
N ARG A 219 5.31 8.43 -6.34
CA ARG A 219 6.72 8.06 -6.51
C ARG A 219 7.61 8.90 -5.58
N PRO A 220 8.55 8.27 -4.85
CA PRO A 220 9.60 9.01 -4.16
C PRO A 220 10.49 9.81 -5.11
N GLY A 221 11.13 10.84 -4.58
CA GLY A 221 12.31 11.44 -5.22
C GLY A 221 13.43 10.40 -5.40
N PRO A 222 14.40 10.65 -6.29
CA PRO A 222 15.60 9.82 -6.36
C PRO A 222 16.36 9.88 -5.03
N PRO A 223 16.97 8.77 -4.56
CA PRO A 223 17.94 8.81 -3.46
C PRO A 223 19.14 9.71 -3.81
N SER A 224 19.96 10.07 -2.81
CA SER A 224 21.26 10.73 -3.03
C SER A 224 22.13 9.99 -4.05
N LEU A 225 23.02 10.72 -4.74
CA LEU A 225 23.87 10.13 -5.77
C LEU A 225 24.74 8.99 -5.22
N LEU A 226 25.34 9.19 -4.04
CA LEU A 226 26.19 8.17 -3.40
C LEU A 226 25.39 6.92 -3.03
N ARG A 227 24.15 7.07 -2.56
CA ARG A 227 23.26 5.92 -2.31
C ARG A 227 22.87 5.19 -3.60
N GLN A 228 22.62 5.92 -4.68
CA GLN A 228 22.35 5.30 -5.98
C GLN A 228 23.53 4.45 -6.45
N LEU A 229 24.76 4.98 -6.35
CA LEU A 229 25.98 4.23 -6.66
C LEU A 229 26.12 2.98 -5.79
N ALA A 230 25.84 3.11 -4.49
CA ALA A 230 25.88 1.98 -3.58
C ALA A 230 24.91 0.86 -3.98
N TYR A 231 23.68 1.21 -4.35
CA TYR A 231 22.71 0.25 -4.87
C TYR A 231 23.11 -0.38 -6.20
N GLN A 232 23.76 0.37 -7.10
CA GLN A 232 24.24 -0.17 -8.39
C GLN A 232 25.36 -1.18 -8.20
N GLN A 233 26.28 -0.88 -7.28
CA GLN A 233 27.49 -1.67 -7.05
C GLN A 233 27.27 -2.78 -6.01
N GLY A 234 26.13 -2.78 -5.31
CA GLY A 234 25.85 -3.73 -4.23
C GLY A 234 26.78 -3.56 -3.03
N CYS A 235 27.31 -2.36 -2.81
CA CYS A 235 28.20 -2.07 -1.67
C CYS A 235 27.41 -1.53 -0.46
N PRO A 236 28.02 -1.47 0.74
CA PRO A 236 27.38 -0.89 1.92
C PRO A 236 26.93 0.56 1.67
N LEU A 237 25.84 0.96 2.33
CA LEU A 237 25.34 2.33 2.22
C LEU A 237 26.34 3.32 2.82
N PRO A 238 26.59 4.47 2.17
CA PRO A 238 27.43 5.51 2.75
C PRO A 238 26.81 6.03 4.05
N ASN A 239 27.65 6.24 5.08
CA ASN A 239 27.21 6.84 6.33
C ASN A 239 26.86 8.32 6.14
N HIS A 240 26.30 8.93 7.19
CA HIS A 240 25.84 10.32 7.17
C HIS A 240 26.96 11.37 7.07
N LEU A 241 28.21 11.02 7.37
CA LEU A 241 29.36 11.90 7.18
C LEU A 241 29.81 11.90 5.72
N THR A 242 29.78 10.73 5.07
CA THR A 242 30.13 10.57 3.65
C THR A 242 29.02 11.02 2.71
N ASP A 243 27.75 10.83 3.09
CA ASP A 243 26.57 11.22 2.32
C ASP A 243 25.58 12.06 3.15
N PRO A 244 25.90 13.33 3.47
CA PRO A 244 25.02 14.17 4.31
C PRO A 244 23.64 14.42 3.69
N GLU A 245 23.57 14.54 2.36
CA GLU A 245 22.30 14.73 1.62
C GLU A 245 21.44 13.46 1.61
N GLY A 246 22.06 12.29 1.79
CA GLY A 246 21.37 11.02 1.87
C GLY A 246 20.65 10.79 3.18
N TRP A 247 20.90 11.55 4.25
CA TRP A 247 20.37 11.22 5.57
C TRP A 247 19.71 12.41 6.25
N LYS A 248 18.49 12.20 6.77
CA LYS A 248 17.90 13.11 7.73
C LYS A 248 18.31 12.66 9.12
N ILE A 249 19.25 13.39 9.72
CA ILE A 249 19.66 13.18 11.10
C ILE A 249 18.66 13.91 12.01
N LEU A 250 17.99 13.15 12.88
CA LEU A 250 17.00 13.69 13.80
C LEU A 250 17.69 14.34 15.00
N ARG A 251 16.93 15.17 15.74
CA ARG A 251 17.44 15.76 16.97
C ARG A 251 17.79 14.64 17.97
N PRO A 252 18.96 14.70 18.62
CA PRO A 252 19.33 13.74 19.64
C PRO A 252 18.32 13.71 20.79
N VAL A 253 17.99 12.51 21.26
CA VAL A 253 17.08 12.24 22.38
C VAL A 253 17.79 11.46 23.47
N LEU A 254 17.34 11.60 24.71
CA LEU A 254 17.92 10.87 25.85
C LEU A 254 17.10 9.61 26.11
N CYS A 255 17.77 8.46 26.09
CA CYS A 255 17.26 7.23 26.67
C CYS A 255 17.73 7.18 28.13
N ARG A 256 16.79 7.27 29.07
CA ARG A 256 17.05 7.21 30.51
C ARG A 256 16.44 5.96 31.13
N GLY A 257 17.11 5.46 32.14
CA GLY A 257 16.62 4.32 32.91
C GLY A 257 17.58 3.87 33.99
N ALA A 258 17.34 2.66 34.49
CA ALA A 258 18.19 2.00 35.47
C ALA A 258 18.67 0.64 34.95
N MET A 259 19.97 0.40 35.03
CA MET A 259 20.56 -0.93 34.92
C MET A 259 20.52 -1.62 36.28
N SER A 260 20.15 -2.91 36.29
CA SER A 260 20.20 -3.76 37.49
C SER A 260 19.48 -3.16 38.71
N LYS A 261 18.36 -2.45 38.45
CA LYS A 261 17.46 -1.78 39.42
C LYS A 261 18.01 -0.59 40.20
N SER A 262 19.29 -0.25 40.13
CA SER A 262 19.87 0.85 40.93
C SER A 262 20.79 1.80 40.17
N ARG A 263 21.53 1.30 39.16
CA ARG A 263 22.52 2.12 38.44
C ARG A 263 21.83 2.95 37.36
N ARG A 264 21.72 4.26 37.58
CA ARG A 264 21.19 5.20 36.60
C ARG A 264 22.07 5.25 35.36
N VAL A 265 21.44 5.18 34.20
CA VAL A 265 22.10 5.26 32.91
C VAL A 265 21.33 6.23 32.02
N ASP A 266 22.11 7.14 31.44
CA ASP A 266 21.66 8.06 30.42
C ASP A 266 22.48 7.83 29.15
N ALA A 267 21.79 7.56 28.05
CA ALA A 267 22.39 7.41 26.73
C ALA A 267 21.75 8.38 25.73
N ARG A 268 22.56 9.16 25.05
CA ARG A 268 22.14 10.05 23.98
C ARG A 268 22.01 9.25 22.68
N CYS A 269 20.82 9.25 22.10
CA CYS A 269 20.48 8.50 20.90
C CYS A 269 20.20 9.46 19.75
N THR A 270 20.85 9.26 18.61
CA THR A 270 20.65 10.06 17.40
C THR A 270 20.27 9.13 16.25
N LEU A 271 19.00 9.18 15.84
CA LEU A 271 18.48 8.38 14.71
C LEU A 271 18.64 9.15 13.40
N GLY A 272 19.17 8.49 12.38
CA GLY A 272 19.16 8.93 10.99
C GLY A 272 18.20 8.10 10.15
N ILE A 273 17.42 8.76 9.29
CA ILE A 273 16.51 8.13 8.33
C ILE A 273 16.98 8.51 6.92
N ALA A 274 17.05 7.53 6.01
CA ALA A 274 17.45 7.80 4.64
C ALA A 274 16.51 8.82 3.96
N GLN A 275 17.09 9.72 3.17
CA GLN A 275 16.36 10.63 2.30
C GLN A 275 16.19 10.06 0.88
N PRO A 276 15.10 10.41 0.19
CA PRO A 276 13.95 11.20 0.68
C PRO A 276 13.08 10.43 1.69
N LEU A 277 12.32 11.14 2.54
CA LEU A 277 11.38 10.53 3.51
C LEU A 277 10.10 9.96 2.85
N CYS A 278 10.23 9.43 1.63
CA CYS A 278 9.17 8.81 0.86
C CYS A 278 9.71 7.47 0.36
N PHE A 279 9.05 6.38 0.70
CA PHE A 279 9.54 5.03 0.43
C PHE A 279 8.47 4.23 -0.31
N THR A 280 8.88 3.31 -1.17
CA THR A 280 7.95 2.51 -1.94
C THR A 280 7.53 1.27 -1.15
N ARG A 281 6.25 0.93 -1.10
CA ARG A 281 5.80 -0.35 -0.53
C ARG A 281 6.55 -1.52 -1.16
N GLY A 282 6.85 -2.56 -0.39
CA GLY A 282 7.67 -3.68 -0.86
C GLY A 282 9.18 -3.44 -0.86
N THR A 283 9.66 -2.27 -0.42
CA THR A 283 11.11 -1.98 -0.26
C THR A 283 11.50 -1.90 1.22
N VAL A 284 12.58 -1.19 1.54
CA VAL A 284 13.06 -0.96 2.90
C VAL A 284 13.20 0.53 3.21
N ILE A 285 13.14 0.89 4.49
CA ILE A 285 13.55 2.19 5.03
C ILE A 285 14.92 2.00 5.70
N PRO A 286 16.03 2.46 5.10
CA PRO A 286 17.34 2.42 5.74
C PRO A 286 17.43 3.42 6.91
N LEU A 287 18.07 2.98 7.99
CA LEU A 287 18.25 3.69 9.24
C LEU A 287 19.72 3.63 9.67
N CYS A 288 20.15 4.63 10.43
CA CYS A 288 21.38 4.55 11.22
C CYS A 288 21.12 5.09 12.63
N LEU A 289 21.84 4.58 13.62
CA LEU A 289 21.67 4.98 15.01
C LEU A 289 23.03 5.14 15.68
N THR A 290 23.23 6.31 16.26
CA THR A 290 24.36 6.60 17.14
C THR A 290 23.87 6.60 18.58
N ILE A 291 24.51 5.81 19.45
CA ILE A 291 24.23 5.78 20.90
C ILE A 291 25.50 6.22 21.63
N GLU A 292 25.43 7.31 22.40
CA GLU A 292 26.56 7.92 23.10
C GLU A 292 26.29 7.96 24.60
N GLY A 293 27.33 7.77 25.42
CA GLY A 293 27.18 7.77 26.87
C GLY A 293 28.51 7.52 27.61
N ALA A 294 28.54 7.90 28.89
CA ALA A 294 29.74 7.76 29.72
C ALA A 294 29.96 6.31 30.23
N ASP A 295 28.90 5.51 30.37
CA ASP A 295 28.97 4.12 30.83
C ASP A 295 29.08 3.17 29.62
N ALA A 296 30.31 2.76 29.30
CA ALA A 296 30.59 1.84 28.19
C ALA A 296 29.86 0.48 28.33
N ALA A 297 29.74 -0.05 29.54
CA ALA A 297 29.06 -1.32 29.77
C ALA A 297 27.54 -1.20 29.53
N ALA A 298 26.95 -0.06 29.88
CA ALA A 298 25.56 0.22 29.55
C ALA A 298 25.35 0.40 28.04
N LEU A 299 26.28 1.07 27.35
CA LEU A 299 26.24 1.18 25.89
C LEU A 299 26.27 -0.18 25.20
N ASP A 300 27.07 -1.14 25.69
CA ASP A 300 27.10 -2.49 25.14
C ASP A 300 25.77 -3.24 25.29
N VAL A 301 25.00 -2.95 26.34
CA VAL A 301 23.67 -3.54 26.56
C VAL A 301 22.61 -2.87 25.69
N LEU A 302 22.63 -1.54 25.61
CA LEU A 302 21.67 -0.75 24.84
C LEU A 302 21.88 -0.87 23.32
N SER A 303 23.12 -1.10 22.87
CA SER A 303 23.47 -1.27 21.46
C SER A 303 23.29 -2.69 20.93
N LYS A 304 22.83 -3.65 21.75
CA LYS A 304 22.47 -4.97 21.21
C LYS A 304 21.34 -4.78 20.19
N PRO A 305 21.42 -5.40 18.99
CA PRO A 305 20.37 -5.27 17.98
C PRO A 305 18.96 -5.55 18.46
N SER A 306 18.78 -6.52 19.37
CA SER A 306 17.50 -6.88 19.97
C SER A 306 16.96 -5.86 20.97
N SER A 307 17.82 -4.98 21.50
CA SER A 307 17.46 -3.96 22.48
C SER A 307 16.81 -2.74 21.84
N ILE A 308 17.09 -2.48 20.57
CA ILE A 308 16.69 -1.26 19.88
C ILE A 308 15.30 -1.46 19.27
N VAL A 309 14.35 -0.61 19.66
CA VAL A 309 12.97 -0.69 19.17
C VAL A 309 12.67 0.52 18.31
N VAL A 310 12.83 0.38 17.00
CA VAL A 310 12.34 1.36 16.02
C VAL A 310 11.23 0.72 15.21
N SER A 311 10.06 1.35 15.19
CA SER A 311 8.86 0.86 14.51
C SER A 311 8.46 1.77 13.36
N LEU A 312 7.85 1.19 12.32
CA LEU A 312 7.01 1.93 11.40
C LEU A 312 5.60 1.95 11.97
N ARG A 313 5.17 3.13 12.40
CA ARG A 313 3.85 3.39 12.96
C ARG A 313 2.92 3.87 11.86
N ARG A 314 1.78 3.20 11.71
CA ARG A 314 0.71 3.57 10.81
C ARG A 314 -0.41 4.22 11.61
N ARG A 315 -0.95 5.28 11.04
CA ARG A 315 -2.11 6.00 11.57
C ARG A 315 -3.19 6.08 10.50
N VAL A 316 -4.39 5.61 10.82
CA VAL A 316 -5.59 5.79 10.00
C VAL A 316 -6.54 6.72 10.75
N ARG A 317 -6.97 7.79 10.10
CA ARG A 317 -7.95 8.74 10.66
C ARG A 317 -9.13 8.87 9.73
N PHE A 318 -10.33 8.89 10.30
CA PHE A 318 -11.53 9.21 9.53
C PHE A 318 -12.58 9.93 10.36
N TYR A 319 -13.42 10.71 9.69
CA TYR A 319 -14.51 11.44 10.33
C TYR A 319 -15.83 10.67 10.18
N ASN A 320 -16.54 10.46 11.28
CA ASN A 320 -17.88 9.88 11.29
C ASN A 320 -18.89 10.89 11.87
N LYS A 321 -19.91 11.24 11.07
CA LYS A 321 -20.92 12.24 11.43
C LYS A 321 -21.93 11.76 12.48
N VAL A 322 -22.04 10.45 12.74
CA VAL A 322 -23.07 9.84 13.62
C VAL A 322 -22.78 10.03 15.11
N SER A 323 -21.69 10.70 15.49
CA SER A 323 -21.44 11.08 16.88
C SER A 323 -22.41 12.20 17.30
N TYR A 324 -23.62 11.82 17.74
CA TYR A 324 -24.64 12.72 18.27
C TYR A 324 -24.14 13.40 19.54
N GLY A 325 -23.91 14.72 19.46
CA GLY A 325 -23.80 15.58 20.64
C GLY A 325 -22.45 16.28 20.77
N ARG A 326 -22.52 17.61 20.68
CA ARG A 326 -21.46 18.61 20.87
C ARG A 326 -20.47 18.77 19.72
N SER A 327 -20.18 20.04 19.50
CA SER A 327 -19.39 20.69 18.46
C SER A 327 -17.90 20.36 18.50
N ASP A 328 -17.52 19.10 18.69
CA ASP A 328 -16.16 18.63 18.47
C ASP A 328 -16.16 17.53 17.42
N VAL A 329 -15.35 17.72 16.39
CA VAL A 329 -15.18 16.80 15.27
C VAL A 329 -14.56 15.51 15.80
N ALA A 330 -15.38 14.52 16.16
CA ALA A 330 -14.91 13.23 16.66
C ALA A 330 -14.25 12.43 15.52
N TRP A 331 -12.99 12.74 15.24
CA TRP A 331 -12.13 11.91 14.39
C TRP A 331 -11.93 10.56 15.07
N ASN A 332 -12.25 9.49 14.37
CA ASN A 332 -11.80 8.16 14.75
C ASN A 332 -10.34 8.02 14.32
N GLU A 333 -9.51 7.48 15.21
CA GLU A 333 -8.08 7.31 14.98
C GLU A 333 -7.65 5.92 15.44
N THR A 334 -6.96 5.20 14.56
CA THR A 334 -6.29 3.94 14.89
C THR A 334 -4.81 4.09 14.63
N VAL A 335 -4.00 3.74 15.62
CA VAL A 335 -2.54 3.78 15.55
C VAL A 335 -2.00 2.39 15.83
N GLU A 336 -1.18 1.88 14.91
CA GLU A 336 -0.58 0.55 15.01
C GLU A 336 0.88 0.56 14.55
N ASP A 337 1.74 -0.19 15.23
CA ASP A 337 3.10 -0.44 14.79
C ASP A 337 3.07 -1.65 13.83
N ILE A 338 3.37 -1.44 12.55
CA ILE A 338 3.19 -2.42 11.46
C ILE A 338 4.50 -2.97 10.89
N GLY A 339 5.62 -2.53 11.43
CA GLY A 339 6.95 -2.99 11.06
C GLY A 339 7.96 -2.60 12.13
N THR A 340 9.01 -3.40 12.28
CA THR A 340 10.09 -3.15 13.23
C THR A 340 11.43 -3.21 12.50
N ALA A 341 12.34 -2.33 12.89
CA ALA A 341 13.67 -2.28 12.32
C ALA A 341 14.50 -3.49 12.75
N SER A 342 15.24 -4.05 11.80
CA SER A 342 16.36 -4.95 12.08
C SER A 342 17.64 -4.14 12.18
N TRP A 343 18.50 -4.47 13.15
CA TRP A 343 19.73 -3.72 13.44
C TRP A 343 20.97 -4.60 13.34
N TRP A 344 22.10 -4.01 12.98
CA TRP A 344 23.42 -4.62 13.00
C TRP A 344 24.50 -3.56 13.28
N PRO A 345 25.71 -3.97 13.74
CA PRO A 345 26.83 -3.06 13.88
C PRO A 345 27.17 -2.37 12.55
N SER A 346 27.47 -1.07 12.58
CA SER A 346 27.80 -0.34 11.35
C SER A 346 29.04 -0.93 10.67
N GLN A 347 28.99 -1.05 9.34
CA GLN A 347 30.13 -1.49 8.51
C GLN A 347 30.99 -0.30 8.08
N THR A 348 30.42 0.90 8.16
CA THR A 348 31.01 2.14 7.62
C THR A 348 31.50 3.09 8.70
N MET A 349 31.10 2.87 9.96
CA MET A 349 31.57 3.65 11.11
C MET A 349 31.99 2.72 12.24
N GLN A 350 33.15 2.99 12.81
CA GLN A 350 33.66 2.24 13.97
C GLN A 350 32.99 2.74 15.25
N SER A 351 32.64 1.80 16.13
CA SER A 351 32.25 2.14 17.49
C SER A 351 33.47 2.56 18.31
N ALA A 352 33.29 3.52 19.21
CA ALA A 352 34.33 4.02 20.11
C ALA A 352 33.97 3.69 21.56
N THR A 353 34.86 3.91 22.52
CA THR A 353 34.60 3.60 23.96
C THR A 353 33.25 4.14 24.44
N TYR A 354 32.93 5.39 24.10
CA TYR A 354 31.75 6.12 24.55
C TYR A 354 30.67 6.31 23.47
N ALA A 355 30.77 5.58 22.34
CA ALA A 355 29.81 5.67 21.24
C ALA A 355 29.63 4.32 20.54
N ARG A 356 28.39 3.95 20.21
CA ARG A 356 28.06 2.77 19.41
C ARG A 356 27.36 3.20 18.13
N GLN A 357 27.79 2.62 17.02
CA GLN A 357 27.32 2.95 15.67
C GLN A 357 26.59 1.74 15.08
N LEU A 358 25.33 1.93 14.70
CA LEU A 358 24.48 0.88 14.17
C LEU A 358 23.85 1.30 12.85
N GLU A 359 23.63 0.30 12.01
CA GLU A 359 22.85 0.37 10.79
C GLU A 359 21.60 -0.49 10.94
N GLY A 360 20.51 -0.09 10.31
CA GLY A 360 19.29 -0.86 10.36
C GLY A 360 18.38 -0.63 9.18
N GLU A 361 17.34 -1.44 9.09
CA GLU A 361 16.31 -1.29 8.07
C GLU A 361 14.93 -1.71 8.57
N ILE A 362 13.89 -1.00 8.14
CA ILE A 362 12.50 -1.44 8.28
C ILE A 362 12.03 -1.99 6.94
N ARG A 363 11.53 -3.22 6.91
CA ARG A 363 10.93 -3.82 5.71
C ARG A 363 9.50 -3.35 5.54
N LEU A 364 9.15 -2.97 4.31
CA LEU A 364 7.81 -2.54 3.93
C LEU A 364 7.09 -3.69 3.23
N PRO A 365 5.95 -4.20 3.76
CA PRO A 365 5.09 -5.13 3.05
C PRO A 365 4.69 -4.62 1.66
N LYS A 366 4.53 -5.55 0.71
CA LYS A 366 4.20 -5.23 -0.70
C LYS A 366 2.76 -4.74 -0.87
N ASP A 367 1.88 -5.17 0.02
CA ASP A 367 0.45 -4.86 0.09
C ASP A 367 0.13 -3.67 1.00
N MET A 368 1.15 -3.02 1.56
CA MET A 368 1.00 -1.80 2.36
C MET A 368 0.27 -0.72 1.56
N ARG A 369 -0.67 -0.04 2.22
CA ARG A 369 -1.43 1.06 1.62
C ARG A 369 -0.57 2.31 1.49
N PRO A 370 -0.60 3.03 0.37
CA PRO A 370 0.15 4.28 0.24
C PRO A 370 -0.39 5.34 1.19
N SER A 371 0.44 6.33 1.51
CA SER A 371 0.01 7.51 2.22
C SER A 371 -1.09 8.23 1.44
N SER A 372 -2.13 8.67 2.14
CA SER A 372 -3.26 9.37 1.53
C SER A 372 -3.90 10.33 2.50
N ASP A 373 -4.42 11.45 1.97
CA ASP A 373 -5.14 12.47 2.70
C ASP A 373 -6.30 12.98 1.81
N MET A 374 -7.49 12.48 2.08
CA MET A 374 -8.72 12.71 1.31
C MET A 374 -9.85 13.13 2.24
N GLY A 375 -10.00 14.44 2.44
CA GLY A 375 -11.10 15.03 3.20
C GLY A 375 -11.26 14.38 4.57
N HIS A 376 -12.28 13.53 4.70
CA HIS A 376 -12.64 12.82 5.93
C HIS A 376 -11.87 11.52 6.17
N PHE A 377 -10.78 11.27 5.46
CA PHE A 377 -10.00 10.04 5.55
C PHE A 377 -8.51 10.32 5.32
N SER A 378 -7.64 9.72 6.13
CA SER A 378 -6.20 9.72 5.88
C SER A 378 -5.53 8.44 6.36
N ILE A 379 -4.47 8.04 5.66
CA ILE A 379 -3.49 7.04 6.09
C ILE A 379 -2.13 7.72 6.09
N ALA A 380 -1.47 7.76 7.24
CA ALA A 380 -0.15 8.34 7.43
C ALA A 380 0.79 7.37 8.13
N TYR A 381 2.09 7.57 7.93
CA TYR A 381 3.13 6.73 8.51
C TYR A 381 4.20 7.57 9.19
N SER A 382 4.83 7.01 10.21
CA SER A 382 5.99 7.60 10.87
C SER A 382 6.98 6.53 11.34
N VAL A 383 8.26 6.88 11.34
CA VAL A 383 9.31 6.08 11.98
C VAL A 383 9.42 6.54 13.42
N ALA A 384 9.19 5.62 14.35
CA ALA A 384 9.17 5.89 15.79
C ALA A 384 10.29 5.15 16.50
N LEU A 385 11.21 5.88 17.14
CA LEU A 385 12.14 5.30 18.11
C LEU A 385 11.44 5.21 19.46
N ASN A 386 11.23 3.97 19.91
CA ASN A 386 10.61 3.68 21.18
C ASN A 386 11.68 3.41 22.26
N PRO A 387 11.29 3.39 23.55
CA PRO A 387 12.20 3.01 24.62
C PRO A 387 12.85 1.64 24.39
N PHE A 388 14.13 1.55 24.77
CA PHE A 388 14.95 0.37 24.55
C PHE A 388 14.49 -0.79 25.44
N LYS A 389 14.52 -2.00 24.89
CA LYS A 389 14.14 -3.24 25.59
C LYS A 389 15.35 -4.13 25.77
N ALA A 390 16.20 -3.79 26.73
CA ALA A 390 17.43 -4.53 27.00
C ALA A 390 17.34 -5.33 28.31
N ALA A 391 17.96 -6.51 28.35
CA ALA A 391 18.03 -7.31 29.56
C ALA A 391 18.72 -6.53 30.69
N GLY A 392 18.06 -6.43 31.85
CA GLY A 392 18.54 -5.69 33.01
C GLY A 392 18.39 -4.17 32.91
N PHE A 393 17.87 -3.63 31.80
CA PHE A 393 17.54 -2.21 31.64
C PHE A 393 16.05 -2.00 31.85
N GLN A 394 15.72 -1.07 32.74
CA GLN A 394 14.35 -0.58 32.91
C GLN A 394 14.32 0.88 32.51
N THR A 395 13.52 1.21 31.49
CA THR A 395 13.35 2.60 31.05
C THR A 395 12.53 3.39 32.07
N ASP A 396 12.81 4.68 32.18
CA ASP A 396 12.05 5.58 33.04
C ASP A 396 10.64 5.89 32.50
N SER A 397 10.43 5.74 31.18
CA SER A 397 9.17 6.05 30.52
C SER A 397 8.95 5.15 29.31
N ASP A 398 7.70 4.69 29.12
CA ASP A 398 7.28 3.92 27.95
C ASP A 398 6.91 4.80 26.73
N THR A 399 7.09 6.13 26.84
CA THR A 399 6.78 7.08 25.77
C THR A 399 7.77 6.98 24.60
N THR A 400 7.26 7.03 23.37
CA THR A 400 8.08 7.16 22.15
C THR A 400 9.07 8.33 22.29
N LEU A 401 10.35 8.07 22.02
CA LEU A 401 11.46 9.02 22.18
C LEU A 401 11.50 10.03 21.03
N VAL A 402 11.33 9.57 19.79
CA VAL A 402 11.19 10.43 18.61
C VAL A 402 10.26 9.77 17.59
N CYS A 403 9.51 10.59 16.85
CA CYS A 403 8.57 10.17 15.83
C CYS A 403 8.71 11.08 14.61
N GLU A 404 9.15 10.54 13.47
CA GLU A 404 9.37 11.30 12.25
C GLU A 404 8.41 10.83 11.14
N PRO A 405 7.58 11.71 10.56
CA PRO A 405 6.68 11.35 9.46
C PRO A 405 7.43 10.85 8.22
N VAL A 406 6.87 9.83 7.57
CA VAL A 406 7.34 9.34 6.27
C VAL A 406 6.15 9.06 5.36
N GLU A 407 6.39 9.12 4.05
CA GLU A 407 5.40 8.78 3.04
C GLU A 407 5.62 7.37 2.47
N ILE A 408 4.52 6.66 2.21
CA ILE A 408 4.53 5.38 1.51
C ILE A 408 3.96 5.59 0.10
N ALA A 409 4.73 5.19 -0.89
CA ALA A 409 4.43 5.36 -2.31
C ALA A 409 4.20 4.01 -3.01
N THR A 410 3.53 4.04 -4.16
CA THR A 410 3.19 2.85 -4.95
C THR A 410 4.22 2.52 -6.03
N MET A 411 4.96 3.52 -6.51
CA MET A 411 5.97 3.40 -7.55
C MET A 411 7.36 3.57 -6.97
N HIS A 412 8.33 2.84 -7.51
CA HIS A 412 9.74 2.98 -7.13
C HIS A 412 10.32 4.31 -7.57
N ALA A 413 11.29 4.85 -6.84
CA ALA A 413 12.08 5.99 -7.30
C ALA A 413 12.68 5.74 -8.70
N ARG A 414 13.02 6.82 -9.41
CA ARG A 414 13.84 6.69 -10.64
C ARG A 414 15.26 6.28 -10.24
N GLY A 415 15.90 5.48 -11.09
CA GLY A 415 17.25 4.99 -10.85
C GLY A 415 17.29 3.58 -10.21
N PRO A 416 18.38 3.25 -9.51
CA PRO A 416 18.61 1.94 -8.91
C PRO A 416 17.54 1.56 -7.88
N ARG A 417 17.23 0.26 -7.78
CA ARG A 417 16.28 -0.24 -6.78
C ARG A 417 16.95 -0.34 -5.42
N ALA A 418 16.22 0.06 -4.38
CA ALA A 418 16.66 -0.15 -3.01
C ALA A 418 16.91 -1.63 -2.77
N THR A 419 18.10 -1.95 -2.27
CA THR A 419 18.51 -3.32 -1.95
C THR A 419 18.38 -3.53 -0.44
N PRO A 420 17.66 -4.57 0.01
CA PRO A 420 17.63 -4.93 1.43
C PRO A 420 18.96 -5.56 1.85
N TYR A 421 19.48 -5.14 3.01
CA TYR A 421 20.72 -5.67 3.59
C TYR A 421 20.45 -6.61 4.76
N SER A 422 19.27 -6.55 5.40
CA SER A 422 18.98 -7.50 6.47
C SER A 422 18.81 -8.92 5.90
N PRO A 423 19.05 -9.96 6.71
CA PRO A 423 18.63 -11.31 6.37
C PRO A 423 17.12 -11.35 6.08
N PRO A 424 16.64 -12.30 5.25
CA PRO A 424 15.21 -12.54 5.11
C PRO A 424 14.61 -12.75 6.50
N ALA A 425 13.55 -12.02 6.82
CA ALA A 425 12.75 -12.33 8.00
C ALA A 425 12.13 -13.71 7.75
N TYR A 426 12.53 -14.72 8.53
CA TYR A 426 11.73 -15.92 8.66
C TYR A 426 10.55 -15.50 9.52
N ASP A 427 9.35 -15.46 8.92
CA ASP A 427 8.13 -15.30 9.72
C ASP A 427 8.17 -16.37 10.81
N PRO A 428 8.11 -16.00 12.11
CA PRO A 428 7.78 -16.99 13.11
C PRO A 428 6.41 -17.52 12.68
N ILE A 429 6.38 -18.81 12.30
CA ILE A 429 5.18 -19.52 11.87
C ILE A 429 4.05 -19.04 12.77
N THR A 430 3.11 -18.32 12.19
CA THR A 430 1.92 -17.86 12.89
C THR A 430 1.09 -19.12 13.12
N VAL A 431 1.44 -19.89 14.15
CA VAL A 431 0.62 -20.98 14.68
C VAL A 431 -0.66 -20.30 15.17
N GLY A 432 -1.65 -20.19 14.27
CA GLY A 432 -2.93 -19.53 14.54
C GLY A 432 -3.51 -18.68 13.43
N ARG A 433 -2.79 -18.31 12.37
CA ARG A 433 -3.44 -17.70 11.19
C ARG A 433 -3.76 -18.79 10.18
N ARG A 434 -4.94 -19.41 10.34
CA ARG A 434 -5.55 -20.17 9.26
C ARG A 434 -5.63 -19.26 8.04
N HIS A 435 -4.92 -19.70 7.01
CA HIS A 435 -4.98 -19.18 5.65
C HIS A 435 -6.34 -19.59 5.07
N ASP A 436 -7.42 -18.96 5.53
CA ASP A 436 -8.69 -19.06 4.84
C ASP A 436 -8.64 -18.08 3.68
N ASP A 437 -8.24 -18.61 2.53
CA ASP A 437 -8.45 -18.00 1.24
C ASP A 437 -9.87 -17.47 1.17
N ALA A 438 -9.98 -16.15 1.08
CA ALA A 438 -11.23 -15.46 0.84
C ALA A 438 -11.76 -15.92 -0.53
N ARG A 439 -12.62 -16.95 -0.50
CA ARG A 439 -13.56 -17.22 -1.58
C ARG A 439 -14.43 -15.97 -1.71
N PHE A 440 -14.16 -15.22 -2.78
CA PHE A 440 -15.01 -14.15 -3.25
C PHE A 440 -16.36 -14.74 -3.65
N GLN A 441 -17.33 -14.69 -2.74
CA GLN A 441 -18.72 -14.48 -3.10
C GLN A 441 -19.03 -13.03 -2.77
N ALA A 442 -18.85 -12.15 -3.76
CA ALA A 442 -19.65 -10.95 -3.78
C ALA A 442 -21.10 -11.41 -3.85
N SER A 443 -21.90 -11.07 -2.82
CA SER A 443 -23.33 -11.29 -2.87
C SER A 443 -23.86 -10.56 -4.10
N VAL A 444 -24.28 -11.34 -5.10
CA VAL A 444 -25.15 -10.86 -6.17
C VAL A 444 -26.49 -10.63 -5.51
N HIS A 445 -26.64 -9.50 -4.85
CA HIS A 445 -27.94 -8.88 -4.64
C HIS A 445 -28.03 -7.75 -5.64
N GLY A 446 -28.43 -8.11 -6.85
CA GLY A 446 -29.13 -7.19 -7.72
C GLY A 446 -30.41 -6.79 -7.00
N GLN A 447 -30.34 -5.74 -6.18
CA GLN A 447 -31.52 -5.05 -5.74
C GLN A 447 -32.07 -4.32 -6.97
N ILE A 448 -33.02 -4.97 -7.63
CA ILE A 448 -33.96 -4.32 -8.52
C ILE A 448 -34.76 -3.36 -7.62
N MET A 449 -34.31 -2.12 -7.50
CA MET A 449 -35.22 -1.05 -7.12
C MET A 449 -35.92 -0.60 -8.40
N VAL A 450 -37.08 -1.23 -8.65
CA VAL A 450 -38.11 -0.59 -9.48
C VAL A 450 -38.63 0.55 -8.61
N ALA A 451 -38.27 1.78 -8.98
CA ALA A 451 -39.03 2.97 -8.62
C ALA A 451 -39.82 3.40 -9.85
#